data_AF-A0A8S3RWK0-F1
#
_entry.id   AF-A0A8S3RWK0-F1
#
_cell.length_a   1.000
_cell.length_b   1.000
_cell.length_c   1.000
_cell.angle_alpha   90.00
_cell.angle_beta   90.00
_cell.angle_gamma   90.00
#
_symmetry.space_group_name_H-M   'P 1'
#
loop_
_entity.id
_entity.type
_entity.pdbx_description
1 polymer ?
#
loop_
_entity_poly.entity_id
_entity_poly.type
_entity_poly.pdbx_seq_one_letter_code
_entity_poly.pdbx_strand_id
1 'polypeptide(L)'
;METPTKKTKTLSDLPWIGYCSQQHKQNILNNKYLCSDIIISTQNLLKFEFPEINGFQETTLAPVKVNGKWVSETGFQSQESPSVQIHHNGNAHWVLSLQTRDGNIYLLDSLSLNLTTSLEYQLTQIYGKDKKKLIIRIPDVQKQQNSIDCGLFAIANALEFCQSGFKGGTHITYEQKYMREHLIHCLENGKFTHFPKNYFGKAQKI
;
A
#
# COMPACT_ATOMS: atom_id res chain seq x y z
N MET A 1 -31.16 36.79 11.74
CA MET A 1 -31.13 35.32 11.81
C MET A 1 -30.09 34.86 10.79
N GLU A 2 -28.83 34.80 11.19
CA GLU A 2 -27.74 34.32 10.33
C GLU A 2 -27.59 32.82 10.52
N THR A 3 -27.64 32.08 9.42
CA THR A 3 -27.42 30.64 9.38
C THR A 3 -25.94 30.34 9.62
N PRO A 4 -25.59 29.33 10.45
CA PRO A 4 -24.20 28.97 10.64
C PRO A 4 -23.68 28.26 9.39
N THR A 5 -22.76 28.90 8.68
CA THR A 5 -21.92 28.30 7.65
C THR A 5 -21.16 27.11 8.25
N LYS A 6 -21.48 25.89 7.78
CA LYS A 6 -20.70 24.68 8.05
C LYS A 6 -19.28 24.91 7.54
N LYS A 7 -18.33 25.12 8.46
CA LYS A 7 -16.90 25.07 8.15
C LYS A 7 -16.56 23.68 7.60
N THR A 8 -16.06 23.65 6.37
CA THR A 8 -15.46 22.47 5.76
C THR A 8 -14.19 22.13 6.54
N LYS A 9 -14.15 20.97 7.20
CA LYS A 9 -12.94 20.52 7.91
C LYS A 9 -11.83 20.25 6.90
N THR A 10 -10.66 20.82 7.10
CA THR A 10 -9.46 20.53 6.31
C THR A 10 -8.78 19.27 6.87
N LEU A 11 -8.01 18.53 6.06
CA LEU A 11 -7.28 17.33 6.51
C LEU A 11 -6.35 17.61 7.69
N SER A 12 -5.92 18.86 7.87
CA SER A 12 -5.12 19.35 9.00
C SER A 12 -5.86 19.51 10.33
N ASP A 13 -7.20 19.38 10.36
CA ASP A 13 -8.01 19.60 11.58
C ASP A 13 -8.41 18.31 12.31
N LEU A 14 -7.90 17.15 11.89
CA LEU A 14 -8.19 15.87 12.55
C LEU A 14 -6.99 15.43 13.39
N PRO A 15 -7.18 15.06 14.68
CA PRO A 15 -6.10 14.55 15.52
C PRO A 15 -5.51 13.21 15.03
N TRP A 16 -6.09 12.62 13.96
CA TRP A 16 -5.63 11.43 13.27
C TRP A 16 -6.05 11.48 11.79
N ILE A 17 -5.18 11.03 10.89
CA ILE A 17 -5.52 10.89 9.46
C ILE A 17 -6.55 9.77 9.29
N GLY A 18 -7.75 10.12 8.86
CA GLY A 18 -8.76 9.14 8.42
C GLY A 18 -9.33 8.27 9.54
N TYR A 19 -9.24 6.95 9.37
CA TYR A 19 -9.84 5.93 10.25
C TYR A 19 -8.93 5.49 11.41
N CYS A 20 -7.71 6.03 11.50
CA CYS A 20 -6.75 5.62 12.54
C CYS A 20 -7.17 6.14 13.93
N SER A 21 -7.03 5.29 14.95
CA SER A 21 -7.41 5.57 16.34
C SER A 21 -6.27 5.18 17.28
N GLN A 22 -6.38 5.52 18.57
CA GLN A 22 -5.39 5.10 19.57
C GLN A 22 -5.25 3.57 19.64
N GLN A 23 -6.34 2.82 19.40
CA GLN A 23 -6.28 1.36 19.34
C GLN A 23 -5.45 0.88 18.13
N HIS A 24 -5.56 1.56 16.99
CA HIS A 24 -4.74 1.27 15.81
C HIS A 24 -3.26 1.47 16.10
N LYS A 25 -2.88 2.58 16.77
CA LYS A 25 -1.50 2.80 17.23
C LYS A 25 -1.01 1.68 18.15
N GLN A 26 -1.81 1.29 19.14
CA GLN A 26 -1.45 0.19 20.04
C GLN A 26 -1.29 -1.15 19.30
N ASN A 27 -2.13 -1.43 18.30
CA ASN A 27 -2.01 -2.63 17.48
C ASN A 27 -0.71 -2.62 16.66
N ILE A 28 -0.32 -1.48 16.10
CA ILE A 28 0.95 -1.33 15.37
C ILE A 28 2.13 -1.60 16.31
N LEU A 29 2.14 -1.01 17.51
CA LEU A 29 3.23 -1.20 18.49
C LEU A 29 3.30 -2.63 19.05
N ASN A 30 2.16 -3.29 19.26
CA ASN A 30 2.08 -4.63 19.83
C ASN A 30 2.22 -5.75 18.81
N ASN A 31 2.92 -5.50 17.69
CA ASN A 31 3.21 -6.51 16.66
C ASN A 31 1.95 -7.24 16.16
N LYS A 32 0.84 -6.52 15.97
CA LYS A 32 -0.35 -7.05 15.30
C LYS A 32 -0.27 -6.86 13.79
N TYR A 33 -1.04 -7.66 13.06
CA TYR A 33 -1.29 -7.44 11.64
C TYR A 33 -1.88 -6.04 11.43
N LEU A 34 -1.44 -5.36 10.37
CA LEU A 34 -2.09 -4.12 9.96
C LEU A 34 -3.48 -4.47 9.41
N CYS A 35 -4.52 -3.85 9.98
CA CYS A 35 -5.89 -3.99 9.51
C CYS A 35 -6.19 -3.07 8.32
N SER A 36 -7.33 -3.29 7.66
CA SER A 36 -7.75 -2.50 6.51
C SER A 36 -7.81 -0.99 6.81
N ASP A 37 -8.27 -0.57 7.98
CA ASP A 37 -8.36 0.86 8.34
C ASP A 37 -7.00 1.58 8.28
N ILE A 38 -5.93 0.89 8.71
CA ILE A 38 -4.56 1.41 8.66
C ILE A 38 -4.08 1.49 7.21
N ILE A 39 -4.32 0.44 6.41
CA ILE A 39 -3.94 0.39 5.00
C ILE A 39 -4.69 1.47 4.20
N ILE A 40 -6.00 1.60 4.41
CA ILE A 40 -6.86 2.62 3.80
C ILE A 40 -6.36 4.02 4.15
N SER A 41 -6.13 4.29 5.43
CA SER A 41 -5.62 5.61 5.87
C SER A 41 -4.27 5.93 5.25
N THR A 42 -3.40 4.93 5.13
CA THR A 42 -2.10 5.05 4.47
C THR A 42 -2.24 5.33 2.97
N GLN A 43 -3.07 4.57 2.26
CA GLN A 43 -3.31 4.79 0.82
C GLN A 43 -3.92 6.18 0.56
N ASN A 44 -4.82 6.64 1.43
CA ASN A 44 -5.41 7.98 1.33
C ASN A 44 -4.37 9.08 1.54
N LEU A 45 -3.43 8.91 2.49
CA LEU A 45 -2.33 9.84 2.67
C LEU A 45 -1.38 9.83 1.46
N LEU A 46 -0.99 8.65 0.95
CA LEU A 46 -0.14 8.54 -0.24
C LEU A 46 -0.80 9.18 -1.47
N LYS A 47 -2.11 8.96 -1.67
CA LYS A 47 -2.88 9.58 -2.74
C LYS A 47 -2.93 11.11 -2.62
N PHE A 48 -2.99 11.62 -1.39
CA PHE A 48 -2.94 13.06 -1.13
C PHE A 48 -1.56 13.66 -1.43
N GLU A 49 -0.48 12.98 -1.04
CA GLU A 49 0.90 13.45 -1.26
C GLU A 49 1.39 13.28 -2.71
N PHE A 50 0.87 12.29 -3.44
CA PHE A 50 1.29 11.95 -4.81
C PHE A 50 0.07 11.86 -5.75
N PRO A 51 -0.64 12.98 -6.01
CA PRO A 51 -1.87 13.00 -6.79
C PRO A 51 -1.69 12.60 -8.26
N GLU A 52 -0.45 12.59 -8.77
CA GLU A 52 -0.10 12.15 -10.12
C GLU A 52 0.02 10.62 -10.26
N ILE A 53 -0.03 9.88 -9.16
CA ILE A 53 0.00 8.41 -9.15
C ILE A 53 -1.43 7.88 -8.98
N ASN A 54 -1.92 7.13 -9.96
CA ASN A 54 -3.26 6.54 -9.94
C ASN A 54 -3.34 5.31 -9.00
N GLY A 55 -4.55 4.80 -8.78
CA GLY A 55 -4.80 3.66 -7.89
C GLY A 55 -5.20 4.09 -6.48
N PHE A 56 -4.57 3.49 -5.46
CA PHE A 56 -4.89 3.70 -4.04
C PHE A 56 -6.38 3.52 -3.71
N GLN A 57 -7.03 2.55 -4.32
CA GLN A 57 -8.43 2.27 -4.11
C GLN A 57 -8.65 1.58 -2.76
N GLU A 58 -9.83 1.79 -2.18
CA GLU A 58 -10.25 1.22 -0.91
C GLU A 58 -10.10 -0.32 -0.90
N THR A 59 -9.41 -0.87 0.10
CA THR A 59 -9.12 -2.32 0.13
C THR A 59 -10.36 -3.17 0.41
N THR A 60 -11.45 -2.55 0.86
CA THR A 60 -12.77 -3.19 1.05
C THR A 60 -13.42 -3.60 -0.26
N LEU A 61 -12.95 -3.11 -1.41
CA LEU A 61 -13.39 -3.52 -2.74
C LEU A 61 -12.94 -4.96 -3.11
N ALA A 62 -11.99 -5.52 -2.36
CA ALA A 62 -11.49 -6.88 -2.55
C ALA A 62 -12.62 -7.90 -2.54
N PRO A 63 -12.71 -8.78 -3.56
CA PRO A 63 -13.68 -9.85 -3.56
C PRO A 63 -13.54 -10.72 -2.31
N VAL A 64 -14.67 -11.02 -1.67
CA VAL A 64 -14.77 -11.91 -0.52
C VAL A 64 -15.55 -13.17 -0.89
N LYS A 65 -15.27 -14.29 -0.21
CA LYS A 65 -16.08 -15.51 -0.38
C LYS A 65 -17.28 -15.45 0.54
N VAL A 66 -18.48 -15.47 -0.03
CA VAL A 66 -19.75 -15.66 0.69
C VAL A 66 -20.40 -16.93 0.16
N ASN A 67 -20.65 -17.91 1.04
CA ASN A 67 -21.20 -19.22 0.68
C ASN A 67 -20.46 -19.91 -0.47
N GLY A 68 -19.12 -19.82 -0.47
CA GLY A 68 -18.26 -20.43 -1.50
C GLY A 68 -18.19 -19.66 -2.82
N LYS A 69 -18.93 -18.58 -3.00
CA LYS A 69 -18.90 -17.72 -4.20
C LYS A 69 -18.15 -16.42 -3.93
N TRP A 70 -17.35 -15.97 -4.89
CA TRP A 70 -16.72 -14.66 -4.84
C TRP A 70 -17.76 -13.58 -5.11
N VAL A 71 -17.87 -12.62 -4.21
CA VAL A 71 -18.75 -11.45 -4.34
C VAL A 71 -17.93 -10.17 -4.19
N SER A 72 -18.25 -9.16 -4.99
CA SER A 72 -17.76 -7.79 -4.88
C SER A 72 -18.87 -6.87 -5.35
N GLU A 73 -19.26 -5.88 -4.55
CA GLU A 73 -20.39 -4.99 -4.87
C GLU A 73 -20.09 -4.06 -6.04
N THR A 74 -18.88 -3.53 -6.11
CA THR A 74 -18.45 -2.54 -7.13
C THR A 74 -17.09 -2.84 -7.76
N GLY A 75 -16.27 -3.70 -7.13
CA GLY A 75 -14.96 -4.09 -7.64
C GLY A 75 -13.95 -2.95 -7.72
N PHE A 76 -12.70 -3.30 -7.99
CA PHE A 76 -11.70 -2.30 -8.34
C PHE A 76 -12.00 -1.72 -9.73
N GLN A 77 -11.71 -0.42 -9.91
CA GLN A 77 -11.75 0.26 -11.19
C GLN A 77 -10.40 0.14 -11.90
N SER A 78 -10.44 0.10 -13.23
CA SER A 78 -9.21 0.13 -14.02
C SER A 78 -8.45 1.44 -13.82
N GLN A 79 -7.12 1.37 -13.85
CA GLN A 79 -6.24 2.52 -13.63
C GLN A 79 -5.31 2.76 -14.82
N GLU A 80 -4.93 4.02 -15.03
CA GLU A 80 -3.89 4.42 -15.99
C GLU A 80 -2.51 4.42 -15.33
N SER A 81 -1.46 4.17 -16.12
CA SER A 81 -0.09 4.29 -15.64
C SER A 81 0.32 5.76 -15.42
N PRO A 82 1.15 6.09 -14.41
CA PRO A 82 1.64 5.20 -13.36
C PRO A 82 0.54 4.96 -12.31
N SER A 83 0.51 3.76 -11.74
CA SER A 83 -0.46 3.44 -10.69
C SER A 83 0.11 2.49 -9.66
N VAL A 84 -0.48 2.48 -8.48
CA VAL A 84 -0.07 1.61 -7.38
C VAL A 84 -1.27 1.20 -6.53
N GLN A 85 -1.26 -0.03 -6.03
CA GLN A 85 -2.35 -0.56 -5.21
C GLN A 85 -1.82 -1.55 -4.17
N ILE A 86 -2.21 -1.35 -2.91
CA ILE A 86 -2.06 -2.36 -1.86
C ILE A 86 -3.28 -3.26 -1.87
N HIS A 87 -3.06 -4.57 -1.86
CA HIS A 87 -4.08 -5.60 -1.97
C HIS A 87 -4.12 -6.47 -0.73
N HIS A 88 -5.32 -6.80 -0.26
CA HIS A 88 -5.51 -7.97 0.58
C HIS A 88 -5.75 -9.18 -0.33
N ASN A 89 -4.96 -10.24 -0.21
CA ASN A 89 -5.09 -11.41 -1.09
C ASN A 89 -6.26 -12.35 -0.68
N GLY A 90 -7.07 -12.00 0.32
CA GLY A 90 -8.15 -12.86 0.81
C GLY A 90 -7.70 -14.02 1.70
N ASN A 91 -6.41 -14.08 2.05
CA ASN A 91 -5.82 -15.08 2.94
C ASN A 91 -4.85 -14.42 3.94
N ALA A 92 -5.32 -13.36 4.63
CA ALA A 92 -4.60 -12.65 5.69
C ALA A 92 -3.20 -12.12 5.30
N HIS A 93 -3.02 -11.72 4.04
CA HIS A 93 -1.73 -11.23 3.53
C HIS A 93 -1.90 -10.00 2.65
N TRP A 94 -0.98 -9.05 2.80
CA TRP A 94 -0.92 -7.80 2.07
C TRP A 94 0.20 -7.84 1.04
N VAL A 95 -0.11 -7.45 -0.20
CA VAL A 95 0.87 -7.35 -1.29
C VAL A 95 0.70 -6.02 -2.02
N LEU A 96 1.75 -5.60 -2.73
CA LEU A 96 1.73 -4.37 -3.51
C LEU A 96 1.76 -4.70 -4.99
N SER A 97 0.86 -4.13 -5.78
CA SER A 97 1.04 -4.04 -7.23
C SER A 97 1.35 -2.62 -7.64
N LEU A 98 2.11 -2.48 -8.71
CA LEU A 98 2.38 -1.19 -9.35
C LEU A 98 2.46 -1.34 -10.87
N GLN A 99 2.11 -0.27 -11.57
CA GLN A 99 2.32 -0.12 -12.99
C GLN A 99 3.23 1.09 -13.23
N THR A 100 4.36 0.86 -13.86
CA THR A 100 5.32 1.90 -14.26
C THR A 100 4.79 2.71 -15.45
N ARG A 101 5.39 3.87 -15.70
CA ARG A 101 4.98 4.79 -16.78
C ARG A 101 5.10 4.18 -18.18
N ASP A 102 5.98 3.19 -18.36
CA ASP A 102 6.13 2.40 -19.60
C ASP A 102 5.12 1.25 -19.70
N GLY A 103 4.16 1.17 -18.78
CA GLY A 103 3.06 0.20 -18.77
C GLY A 103 3.40 -1.16 -18.17
N ASN A 104 4.65 -1.38 -17.71
CA ASN A 104 5.04 -2.64 -17.07
C ASN A 104 4.39 -2.79 -15.70
N ILE A 105 3.87 -3.99 -15.41
CA ILE A 105 3.16 -4.29 -14.16
C ILE A 105 4.03 -5.19 -13.29
N TYR A 106 4.12 -4.85 -12.01
CA TYR A 106 4.89 -5.58 -11.02
C TYR A 106 4.03 -5.92 -9.80
N LEU A 107 4.32 -7.07 -9.18
CA LEU A 107 3.73 -7.52 -7.93
C LEU A 107 4.84 -7.80 -6.92
N LEU A 108 4.90 -7.01 -5.86
CA LEU A 108 5.91 -7.05 -4.82
C LEU A 108 5.33 -7.75 -3.59
N ASP A 109 6.02 -8.79 -3.14
CA ASP A 109 5.61 -9.63 -2.01
C ASP A 109 6.79 -9.91 -1.08
N SER A 110 6.72 -9.39 0.15
CA SER A 110 7.74 -9.54 1.18
C SER A 110 7.70 -10.88 1.91
N LEU A 111 6.66 -11.69 1.81
CA LEU A 111 6.57 -12.98 2.50
C LEU A 111 6.83 -14.12 1.53
N SER A 112 5.82 -14.51 0.79
CA SER A 112 5.88 -15.54 -0.24
C SER A 112 4.68 -15.36 -1.15
N LEU A 113 4.93 -15.31 -2.45
CA LEU A 113 3.85 -15.06 -3.39
C LEU A 113 2.87 -16.23 -3.38
N ASN A 114 1.63 -15.93 -2.98
CA ASN A 114 0.48 -16.78 -3.20
C ASN A 114 -0.55 -16.00 -4.04
N LEU A 115 -0.59 -16.31 -5.34
CA LEU A 115 -1.60 -15.78 -6.27
C LEU A 115 -2.94 -16.45 -5.97
N THR A 116 -3.68 -15.87 -5.04
CA THR A 116 -5.04 -16.31 -4.74
C THR A 116 -6.00 -15.83 -5.84
N THR A 117 -7.13 -16.52 -5.99
CA THR A 117 -8.19 -16.10 -6.91
C THR A 117 -8.68 -14.67 -6.62
N SER A 118 -8.75 -14.26 -5.34
CA SER A 118 -9.10 -12.87 -4.99
C SER A 118 -8.10 -11.88 -5.60
N LEU A 119 -6.81 -12.15 -5.42
CA LEU A 119 -5.75 -11.28 -5.93
C LEU A 119 -5.75 -11.23 -7.46
N GLU A 120 -5.96 -12.37 -8.14
CA GLU A 120 -6.09 -12.42 -9.60
C GLU A 120 -7.25 -11.56 -10.12
N TYR A 121 -8.42 -11.63 -9.47
CA TYR A 121 -9.57 -10.77 -9.81
C TYR A 121 -9.23 -9.29 -9.66
N GLN A 122 -8.62 -8.91 -8.53
CA GLN A 122 -8.24 -7.51 -8.27
C GLN A 122 -7.25 -7.01 -9.33
N LEU A 123 -6.19 -7.77 -9.63
CA LEU A 123 -5.19 -7.41 -10.63
C LEU A 123 -5.80 -7.29 -12.04
N THR A 124 -6.73 -8.18 -12.38
CA THR A 124 -7.44 -8.15 -13.66
C THR A 124 -8.36 -6.93 -13.77
N GLN A 125 -9.08 -6.59 -12.70
CA GLN A 125 -9.92 -5.39 -12.67
C GLN A 125 -9.12 -4.10 -12.86
N ILE A 126 -7.98 -3.99 -12.19
CA ILE A 126 -7.14 -2.78 -12.23
C ILE A 126 -6.40 -2.68 -13.57
N TYR A 127 -5.71 -3.74 -13.98
CA TYR A 127 -4.72 -3.70 -15.07
C TYR A 127 -5.10 -4.46 -16.33
N GLY A 128 -6.17 -5.25 -16.26
CA GLY A 128 -6.60 -6.17 -17.31
C GLY A 128 -6.98 -5.46 -18.59
N LYS A 129 -7.82 -4.40 -18.53
CA LYS A 129 -8.39 -3.73 -19.73
C LYS A 129 -8.79 -4.76 -20.81
N ASP A 130 -8.86 -4.36 -22.09
CA ASP A 130 -9.14 -5.25 -23.22
C ASP A 130 -8.00 -6.25 -23.54
N LYS A 131 -7.11 -6.56 -22.58
CA LYS A 131 -6.00 -7.48 -22.80
C LYS A 131 -6.50 -8.92 -22.72
N LYS A 132 -6.17 -9.70 -23.74
CA LYS A 132 -6.37 -11.17 -23.74
C LYS A 132 -5.56 -11.88 -22.64
N LYS A 133 -4.43 -11.30 -22.22
CA LYS A 133 -3.56 -11.85 -21.18
C LYS A 133 -2.87 -10.72 -20.41
N LEU A 134 -2.88 -10.81 -19.09
CA LEU A 134 -2.15 -9.92 -18.20
C LEU A 134 -0.75 -10.49 -17.92
N ILE A 135 0.29 -9.70 -18.14
CA ILE A 135 1.68 -10.06 -17.81
C ILE A 135 2.09 -9.28 -16.57
N ILE A 136 2.38 -10.00 -15.48
CA ILE A 136 2.80 -9.43 -14.20
C ILE A 136 4.20 -9.95 -13.91
N ARG A 137 5.12 -9.04 -13.58
CA ARG A 137 6.49 -9.37 -13.17
C ARG A 137 6.58 -9.41 -11.65
N ILE A 138 7.24 -10.42 -11.11
CA ILE A 138 7.41 -10.57 -9.67
C ILE A 138 8.91 -10.44 -9.38
N PRO A 139 9.39 -9.24 -9.02
CA PRO A 139 10.78 -9.03 -8.68
C PRO A 139 11.11 -9.68 -7.32
N ASP A 140 12.37 -10.04 -7.12
CA ASP A 140 12.85 -10.37 -5.79
C ASP A 140 13.02 -9.09 -4.96
N VAL A 141 12.37 -9.06 -3.80
CA VAL A 141 12.34 -7.91 -2.88
C VAL A 141 12.74 -8.39 -1.49
N GLN A 142 13.17 -7.46 -0.62
CA GLN A 142 13.49 -7.84 0.75
C GLN A 142 12.34 -8.61 1.39
N LYS A 143 12.67 -9.79 1.93
CA LYS A 143 11.74 -10.60 2.69
C LYS A 143 11.59 -10.07 4.11
N GLN A 144 10.35 -10.05 4.59
CA GLN A 144 10.05 -9.76 5.98
C GLN A 144 10.56 -10.89 6.87
N GLN A 145 10.99 -10.55 8.08
CA GLN A 145 11.56 -11.48 9.05
C GLN A 145 10.50 -12.17 9.95
N ASN A 146 9.21 -11.90 9.76
CA ASN A 146 8.11 -12.45 10.56
C ASN A 146 6.86 -12.69 9.69
N SER A 147 5.72 -13.11 10.26
CA SER A 147 4.49 -13.35 9.50
C SER A 147 3.52 -12.15 9.42
N ILE A 148 3.83 -11.03 10.08
CA ILE A 148 2.86 -9.95 10.39
C ILE A 148 3.15 -8.61 9.69
N ASP A 149 4.34 -8.43 9.12
CA ASP A 149 4.80 -7.14 8.57
C ASP A 149 4.51 -6.96 7.07
N CYS A 150 3.75 -7.85 6.42
CA CYS A 150 3.48 -7.76 4.99
C CYS A 150 2.84 -6.42 4.59
N GLY A 151 1.90 -5.91 5.41
CA GLY A 151 1.32 -4.58 5.19
C GLY A 151 2.35 -3.46 5.29
N LEU A 152 3.32 -3.58 6.20
CA LEU A 152 4.35 -2.57 6.43
C LEU A 152 5.33 -2.48 5.26
N PHE A 153 5.73 -3.63 4.71
CA PHE A 153 6.54 -3.71 3.50
C PHE A 153 5.76 -3.23 2.27
N ALA A 154 4.46 -3.56 2.15
CA ALA A 154 3.63 -3.06 1.05
C ALA A 154 3.54 -1.53 1.05
N ILE A 155 3.34 -0.91 2.23
CA ILE A 155 3.35 0.55 2.41
C ILE A 155 4.72 1.14 2.03
N ALA A 156 5.80 0.60 2.57
CA ALA A 156 7.14 1.14 2.32
C ALA A 156 7.50 1.07 0.82
N ASN A 157 7.22 -0.06 0.16
CA ASN A 157 7.44 -0.20 -1.28
C ASN A 157 6.54 0.72 -2.11
N ALA A 158 5.30 0.98 -1.67
CA ALA A 158 4.41 1.92 -2.34
C ALA A 158 4.98 3.34 -2.29
N LEU A 159 5.43 3.77 -1.10
CA LEU A 159 6.06 5.07 -0.90
C LEU A 159 7.33 5.22 -1.75
N GLU A 160 8.19 4.20 -1.79
CA GLU A 160 9.39 4.22 -2.62
C GLU A 160 9.07 4.38 -4.11
N PHE A 161 8.04 3.68 -4.59
CA PHE A 161 7.56 3.84 -5.95
C PHE A 161 7.05 5.26 -6.21
N CYS A 162 6.24 5.82 -5.31
CA CYS A 162 5.73 7.19 -5.44
C CYS A 162 6.86 8.24 -5.49
N GLN A 163 7.86 8.11 -4.61
CA GLN A 163 8.92 9.10 -4.50
C GLN A 163 9.98 9.01 -5.59
N SER A 164 10.28 7.80 -6.08
CA SER A 164 11.47 7.54 -6.90
C SER A 164 11.20 6.71 -8.15
N GLY A 165 9.96 6.29 -8.39
CA GLY A 165 9.61 5.30 -9.40
C GLY A 165 10.15 3.91 -9.09
N PHE A 166 9.82 2.94 -9.94
CA PHE A 166 10.33 1.59 -9.80
C PHE A 166 11.70 1.47 -10.47
N LYS A 167 12.75 1.17 -9.68
CA LYS A 167 14.13 1.09 -10.18
C LYS A 167 14.57 -0.30 -10.64
N GLY A 168 13.72 -1.32 -10.49
CA GLY A 168 13.97 -2.68 -10.98
C GLY A 168 15.13 -3.41 -10.28
N GLY A 169 14.85 -4.47 -9.53
CA GLY A 169 15.87 -5.42 -9.06
C GLY A 169 16.90 -4.89 -8.05
N THR A 170 16.91 -3.60 -7.71
CA THR A 170 17.69 -3.09 -6.58
C THR A 170 17.01 -3.45 -5.27
N HIS A 171 17.62 -4.31 -4.46
CA HIS A 171 17.12 -4.64 -3.14
C HIS A 171 17.15 -3.41 -2.23
N ILE A 172 15.99 -2.77 -2.06
CA ILE A 172 15.79 -1.83 -0.97
C ILE A 172 15.85 -2.65 0.33
N THR A 173 16.76 -2.28 1.22
CA THR A 173 16.96 -2.96 2.50
C THR A 173 16.48 -2.06 3.62
N TYR A 174 15.24 -2.24 4.05
CA TYR A 174 14.64 -1.59 5.19
C TYR A 174 15.15 -2.16 6.51
N GLU A 175 15.29 -1.28 7.51
CA GLU A 175 15.52 -1.67 8.89
C GLU A 175 14.18 -2.03 9.56
N GLN A 176 13.72 -3.27 9.34
CA GLN A 176 12.38 -3.73 9.72
C GLN A 176 11.99 -3.42 11.17
N LYS A 177 12.93 -3.53 12.12
CA LYS A 177 12.71 -3.22 13.54
C LYS A 177 12.21 -1.79 13.81
N TYR A 178 12.52 -0.82 12.94
CA TYR A 178 12.14 0.59 13.12
C TYR A 178 10.92 0.99 12.28
N MET A 179 10.47 0.13 11.36
CA MET A 179 9.43 0.50 10.41
C MET A 179 8.07 0.75 11.09
N ARG A 180 7.73 0.03 12.17
CA ARG A 180 6.44 0.18 12.86
C ARG A 180 6.32 1.52 13.58
N GLU A 181 7.36 1.90 14.32
CA GLU A 181 7.43 3.22 14.96
C GLU A 181 7.43 4.35 13.93
N HIS A 182 8.15 4.15 12.82
CA HIS A 182 8.16 5.09 11.71
C HIS A 182 6.79 5.29 11.05
N LEU A 183 6.03 4.21 10.84
CA LEU A 183 4.67 4.30 10.30
C LEU A 183 3.78 5.14 11.21
N ILE A 184 3.85 4.93 12.52
CA ILE A 184 3.08 5.73 13.50
C ILE A 184 3.48 7.20 13.39
N HIS A 185 4.78 7.49 13.36
CA HIS A 185 5.25 8.87 13.21
C HIS A 185 4.72 9.54 11.94
N CYS A 186 4.73 8.84 10.80
CA CYS A 186 4.19 9.39 9.55
C CYS A 186 2.67 9.65 9.63
N LEU A 187 1.92 8.70 10.19
CA LEU A 187 0.47 8.82 10.35
C LEU A 187 0.06 9.90 11.36
N GLU A 188 0.84 10.13 12.40
CA GLU A 188 0.61 11.21 13.38
C GLU A 188 0.92 12.59 12.78
N ASN A 189 1.93 12.68 11.91
CA ASN A 189 2.36 13.94 11.31
C ASN A 189 1.62 14.32 10.02
N GLY A 190 0.69 13.51 9.53
CA GLY A 190 0.02 13.86 8.28
C GLY A 190 0.89 13.70 7.04
N LYS A 191 2.04 13.01 7.14
CA LYS A 191 3.08 13.05 6.10
C LYS A 191 4.03 11.87 6.14
N PHE A 192 4.27 11.27 4.99
CA PHE A 192 5.28 10.23 4.81
C PHE A 192 6.69 10.81 4.64
N THR A 193 7.64 10.13 5.29
CA THR A 193 9.07 10.24 5.02
C THR A 193 9.60 8.84 4.68
N HIS A 194 10.76 8.77 4.02
CA HIS A 194 11.36 7.47 3.67
C HIS A 194 11.43 6.55 4.88
N PHE A 195 11.01 5.30 4.70
CA PHE A 195 11.17 4.29 5.74
C PHE A 195 12.66 4.08 6.05
N PRO A 196 13.01 3.69 7.30
CA PRO A 196 14.37 3.41 7.72
C PRO A 196 15.04 2.36 6.83
N LYS A 197 16.26 2.63 6.35
CA LYS A 197 17.01 1.78 5.43
C LYS A 197 18.46 1.63 5.86
N ASN A 198 19.01 0.44 5.62
CA ASN A 198 20.44 0.23 5.66
C ASN A 198 21.09 0.81 4.40
N TYR A 199 21.73 1.97 4.53
CA TYR A 199 22.66 2.43 3.51
C TYR A 199 23.96 1.64 3.68
N PHE A 200 24.09 0.49 3.01
CA PHE A 200 25.42 -0.09 2.80
C PHE A 200 26.24 0.92 1.98
N GLY A 201 27.27 1.49 2.62
CA GLY A 201 27.93 2.70 2.17
C GLY A 201 28.45 2.64 0.74
N LYS A 202 28.14 3.69 -0.03
CA LYS A 202 29.14 4.20 -0.99
C LYS A 202 30.21 4.93 -0.21
N ALA A 203 31.10 4.18 0.43
CA ALA A 203 32.48 4.65 0.56
C ALA A 203 33.13 4.39 -0.79
N GLN A 204 33.05 5.35 -1.72
CA GLN A 204 34.08 5.47 -2.74
C GLN A 204 35.10 6.48 -2.22
N LYS A 205 36.34 5.98 -2.18
CA LYS A 205 37.54 6.52 -1.57
C LYS A 205 37.88 7.92 -2.11
N ILE A 206 38.52 8.70 -1.24
CA ILE A 206 39.37 9.85 -1.58
C ILE A 206 40.44 9.39 -2.58
#